data_AF-A0A0H3J606-F1
#
_entry.id   AF-A0A0H3J606-F1
#
_cell.length_a   1.000
_cell.length_b   1.000
_cell.length_c   1.000
_cell.angle_alpha   90.00
_cell.angle_beta   90.00
_cell.angle_gamma   90.00
#
_symmetry.space_group_name_H-M   'P 1'
#
loop_
_entity.id
_entity.type
_entity.pdbx_description
1 polymer ?
#
loop_
_entity_poly.entity_id
_entity_poly.type
_entity_poly.pdbx_seq_one_letter_code
_entity_poly.pdbx_strand_id
1 'polypeptide(L)'
;MVTFMYISFLFLIPVIFLYSYQFKKLNRKKCSYKYKNAKICQFVLVDIFIGCIIIFIITIILPSLIWTFKEKGYQLEDEVLNTYTIKPLSKSNDKIYVKEILDRDTKNYIININGSLQEYDSKSTELVQDNSYEDDAKLIEANEYNVYELKGYGLITSSVNDMYADVYLHNPKKVFVKKKTQICVPKNSVEKTN
;
A
#
# COMPACT_ATOMS: atom_id res chain seq x y z
N MET A 1 -4.66 -0.67 7.44
CA MET A 1 -4.92 -1.26 8.79
C MET A 1 -3.96 -0.75 9.86
N VAL A 2 -2.65 -0.79 9.62
CA VAL A 2 -1.60 -0.41 10.57
C VAL A 2 -1.77 1.01 11.14
N THR A 3 -2.12 1.99 10.30
CA THR A 3 -2.35 3.38 10.72
C THR A 3 -3.46 3.52 11.77
N PHE A 4 -4.60 2.84 11.59
CA PHE A 4 -5.69 2.86 12.57
C PHE A 4 -5.31 2.16 13.87
N MET A 5 -4.47 1.14 13.80
CA MET A 5 -3.92 0.49 15.00
C MET A 5 -3.03 1.45 15.80
N TYR A 6 -2.12 2.18 15.14
CA TYR A 6 -1.30 3.21 15.79
C TYR A 6 -2.13 4.36 16.38
N ILE A 7 -3.16 4.81 15.67
CA ILE A 7 -4.09 5.82 16.20
C ILE A 7 -4.79 5.27 17.46
N SER A 8 -5.19 4.00 17.46
CA SER A 8 -5.83 3.36 18.60
C SER A 8 -4.93 3.34 19.85
N PHE A 9 -3.61 3.21 19.69
CA PHE A 9 -2.67 3.31 20.81
C PHE A 9 -2.68 4.67 21.50
N LEU A 10 -2.90 5.77 20.77
CA LEU A 10 -3.02 7.11 21.36
C LEU A 10 -4.21 7.19 22.32
N PHE A 11 -5.25 6.40 22.10
CA PHE A 11 -6.43 6.35 22.96
C PHE A 11 -6.23 5.56 24.26
N LEU A 12 -5.10 4.86 24.45
CA LEU A 12 -4.74 4.29 25.74
C LEU A 12 -4.41 5.37 26.78
N ILE A 13 -3.94 6.54 26.34
CA ILE A 13 -3.60 7.66 27.21
C ILE A 13 -4.83 8.09 28.07
N PRO A 14 -6.01 8.39 27.48
CA PRO A 14 -7.23 8.65 28.24
C PRO A 14 -7.60 7.56 29.25
N VAL A 15 -7.45 6.28 28.87
CA VAL A 15 -7.75 5.13 29.75
C VAL A 15 -6.82 5.12 30.97
N ILE A 16 -5.53 5.39 30.78
CA ILE A 16 -4.56 5.51 31.88
C ILE A 16 -4.89 6.72 32.79
N PHE A 17 -5.32 7.83 32.21
CA PHE A 17 -5.76 9.00 32.98
C PHE A 17 -7.01 8.71 33.80
N LEU A 18 -7.99 8.00 33.25
CA LEU A 18 -9.20 7.55 33.95
C LEU A 18 -8.83 6.68 35.15
N TYR A 19 -7.99 5.66 34.95
CA TYR A 19 -7.50 4.80 36.03
C TYR A 19 -6.81 5.62 37.12
N SER A 20 -5.90 6.52 36.74
CA SER A 20 -5.15 7.37 37.66
C SER A 20 -6.07 8.27 38.50
N TYR A 21 -7.11 8.83 37.89
CA TYR A 21 -8.11 9.64 38.57
C TYR A 21 -8.95 8.81 39.55
N GLN A 22 -9.44 7.65 39.11
CA GLN A 22 -10.23 6.72 39.93
C GLN A 22 -9.41 6.23 41.14
N PHE A 23 -8.14 5.88 40.93
CA PHE A 23 -7.21 5.45 41.96
C PHE A 23 -6.95 6.55 43.01
N LYS A 24 -6.64 7.77 42.58
CA LYS A 24 -6.46 8.93 43.50
C LYS A 24 -7.72 9.18 44.34
N LYS A 25 -8.91 9.10 43.73
CA LYS A 25 -10.20 9.29 44.42
C LYS A 25 -10.45 8.20 45.46
N LEU A 26 -10.11 6.95 45.18
CA LEU A 26 -10.27 5.83 46.11
C LEU A 26 -9.30 5.92 47.28
N ASN A 27 -8.05 6.33 47.05
CA ASN A 27 -7.04 6.45 48.11
C ASN A 27 -7.35 7.53 49.13
N ARG A 28 -8.04 8.61 48.72
CA ARG A 28 -8.52 9.67 49.64
C ARG A 28 -9.61 9.19 50.60
N LYS A 29 -10.28 8.07 50.31
CA LYS A 29 -11.33 7.53 51.19
C LYS A 29 -10.72 6.65 52.29
N LYS A 30 -11.20 6.83 53.53
CA LYS A 30 -10.95 5.92 54.65
C LYS A 30 -11.82 4.67 54.47
N CYS A 31 -11.28 3.67 53.77
CA CYS A 31 -11.92 2.36 53.55
C CYS A 31 -10.93 1.24 53.91
N SER A 32 -11.46 0.05 54.21
CA SER A 32 -10.64 -1.13 54.47
C SER A 32 -9.82 -1.53 53.24
N TYR A 33 -8.67 -2.18 53.47
CA TYR A 33 -7.78 -2.63 52.41
C TYR A 33 -8.48 -3.60 51.44
N LYS A 34 -9.28 -4.54 51.96
CA LYS A 34 -10.07 -5.50 51.17
C LYS A 34 -11.05 -4.79 50.23
N TYR A 35 -11.73 -3.75 50.70
CA TYR A 35 -12.64 -2.94 49.87
C TYR A 35 -11.89 -2.18 48.78
N LYS A 36 -10.73 -1.58 49.11
CA LYS A 36 -9.90 -0.86 48.14
C LYS A 36 -9.43 -1.78 47.02
N ASN A 37 -8.92 -2.97 47.34
CA ASN A 37 -8.45 -3.93 46.33
C ASN A 37 -9.59 -4.42 45.43
N ALA A 38 -10.76 -4.72 45.99
CA ALA A 38 -11.93 -5.11 45.19
C ALA A 38 -12.34 -3.99 44.21
N LYS A 39 -12.31 -2.73 44.65
CA LYS A 39 -12.65 -1.58 43.80
C LYS A 39 -11.60 -1.31 42.73
N ILE A 40 -10.31 -1.42 43.04
CA ILE A 40 -9.23 -1.29 42.05
C ILE A 40 -9.39 -2.34 40.96
N CYS A 41 -9.65 -3.60 41.33
CA CYS A 41 -9.89 -4.66 40.36
C CYS A 41 -11.10 -4.37 39.45
N GLN A 42 -12.20 -3.86 40.02
CA GLN A 42 -13.36 -3.41 39.23
C GLN A 42 -13.01 -2.27 38.27
N PHE A 43 -12.23 -1.29 38.70
CA PHE A 43 -11.78 -0.18 37.86
C PHE A 43 -10.93 -0.66 36.69
N VAL A 44 -9.93 -1.51 36.94
CA VAL A 44 -9.09 -2.08 35.89
C VAL A 44 -9.92 -2.85 34.86
N LEU A 45 -10.89 -3.68 35.30
CA LEU A 45 -11.75 -4.42 34.37
C LEU A 45 -12.60 -3.50 33.49
N VAL A 46 -13.19 -2.44 34.08
CA VAL A 46 -13.98 -1.46 33.32
C VAL A 46 -13.11 -0.67 32.35
N ASP A 47 -11.93 -0.23 32.78
CA ASP A 47 -11.01 0.55 31.95
C ASP A 47 -10.48 -0.27 30.77
N ILE A 48 -10.16 -1.57 30.98
CA ILE A 48 -9.79 -2.50 29.91
C ILE A 48 -10.95 -2.66 28.93
N PHE A 49 -12.17 -2.88 29.43
CA PHE A 49 -13.36 -3.05 28.59
C PHE A 49 -13.62 -1.81 27.72
N ILE A 50 -13.51 -0.61 28.30
CA ILE A 50 -13.60 0.66 27.58
C ILE A 50 -12.50 0.76 26.51
N GLY A 51 -11.25 0.41 26.84
CA GLY A 51 -10.15 0.39 25.89
C GLY A 51 -10.41 -0.53 24.70
N CYS A 52 -10.90 -1.75 24.94
CA CYS A 52 -11.27 -2.69 23.89
C CYS A 52 -12.37 -2.13 22.98
N ILE A 53 -13.41 -1.50 23.54
CA ILE A 53 -14.47 -0.86 22.75
C ILE A 53 -13.91 0.25 21.87
N ILE A 54 -13.04 1.11 22.41
CA ILE A 54 -12.45 2.20 21.64
C ILE A 54 -11.60 1.67 20.49
N ILE A 55 -10.74 0.67 20.75
CA ILE A 55 -9.92 0.02 19.72
C ILE A 55 -10.83 -0.57 18.63
N PHE A 56 -11.90 -1.28 19.02
CA PHE A 56 -12.86 -1.85 18.07
C PHE A 56 -13.52 -0.77 17.19
N ILE A 57 -13.95 0.34 17.80
CA ILE A 57 -14.53 1.47 17.06
C ILE A 57 -13.53 2.04 16.06
N ILE A 58 -12.27 2.29 16.47
CA ILE A 58 -11.27 2.95 15.62
C ILE A 58 -10.76 2.02 14.52
N THR A 59 -10.61 0.72 14.79
CA THR A 59 -10.01 -0.22 13.84
C THR A 59 -11.01 -0.83 12.86
N ILE A 60 -12.28 -0.92 13.24
CA ILE A 60 -13.31 -1.58 12.42
C ILE A 60 -14.40 -0.59 12.01
N ILE A 61 -15.07 0.04 12.97
CA ILE A 61 -16.23 0.88 12.69
C ILE A 61 -15.81 2.11 11.89
N LEU A 62 -14.77 2.81 12.32
CA LEU A 62 -14.34 4.06 11.70
C LEU A 62 -13.88 3.89 10.24
N PRO A 63 -13.00 2.92 9.88
CA PRO A 63 -12.68 2.62 8.48
C PRO A 63 -13.92 2.28 7.66
N SER A 64 -14.85 1.49 8.21
CA SER A 64 -16.09 1.13 7.53
C SER A 64 -17.00 2.34 7.29
N LEU A 65 -17.10 3.27 8.25
CA LEU A 65 -17.85 4.51 8.08
C LEU A 65 -17.21 5.39 7.02
N ILE A 66 -15.89 5.58 7.06
CA ILE A 66 -15.15 6.35 6.05
C ILE A 66 -15.38 5.73 4.67
N TRP A 67 -15.24 4.42 4.55
CA TRP A 67 -15.52 3.71 3.31
C TRP A 67 -16.95 3.93 2.85
N THR A 68 -17.95 3.90 3.73
CA THR A 68 -19.36 4.01 3.32
C THR A 68 -19.75 5.41 2.88
N PHE A 69 -19.32 6.44 3.61
CA PHE A 69 -19.83 7.81 3.44
C PHE A 69 -18.94 8.72 2.59
N LYS A 70 -17.65 8.42 2.45
CA LYS A 70 -16.73 9.29 1.72
C LYS A 70 -16.89 9.08 0.21
N GLU A 71 -16.64 10.15 -0.54
CA GLU A 71 -16.73 10.15 -2.00
C GLU A 71 -15.73 9.15 -2.61
N LYS A 72 -16.23 8.36 -3.58
CA LYS A 72 -15.46 7.38 -4.32
C LYS A 72 -15.39 7.75 -5.78
N GLY A 73 -14.31 7.34 -6.44
CA GLY A 73 -14.08 7.56 -7.86
C GLY A 73 -13.39 6.37 -8.49
N TYR A 74 -13.39 6.35 -9.82
CA TYR A 74 -12.53 5.44 -10.55
C TYR A 74 -11.10 5.96 -10.53
N GLN A 75 -10.17 5.11 -10.13
CA GLN A 75 -8.73 5.32 -10.26
C GLN A 75 -8.11 4.17 -11.04
N LEU A 76 -7.00 4.46 -11.72
CA LEU A 76 -6.26 3.46 -12.48
C LEU A 76 -5.32 2.73 -11.53
N GLU A 77 -5.44 1.40 -11.50
CA GLU A 77 -4.60 0.51 -10.72
C GLU A 77 -4.05 -0.61 -11.62
N ASP A 78 -2.80 -0.98 -11.39
CA ASP A 78 -2.08 -2.00 -12.17
C ASP A 78 -2.09 -3.33 -11.40
N GLU A 79 -2.73 -4.35 -11.97
CA GLU A 79 -2.62 -5.75 -11.51
C GLU A 79 -1.41 -6.40 -12.20
N VAL A 80 -0.30 -6.56 -11.48
CA VAL A 80 0.91 -7.19 -12.00
C VAL A 80 0.65 -8.68 -12.24
N LEU A 81 0.73 -9.10 -13.50
CA LEU A 81 0.57 -10.50 -13.90
C LEU A 81 1.90 -11.25 -13.80
N ASN A 82 2.94 -10.68 -14.41
CA ASN A 82 4.26 -11.27 -14.47
C ASN A 82 5.33 -10.20 -14.25
N THR A 83 6.44 -10.61 -13.64
CA THR A 83 7.65 -9.80 -13.54
C THR A 83 8.83 -10.65 -13.96
N TYR A 84 9.66 -10.12 -14.85
CA TYR A 84 10.87 -10.78 -15.33
C TYR A 84 12.08 -9.90 -15.09
N THR A 85 13.15 -10.45 -14.54
CA THR A 85 14.42 -9.74 -14.42
C THR A 85 15.05 -9.55 -15.80
N ILE A 86 15.47 -8.32 -16.09
CA ILE A 86 16.18 -7.97 -17.32
C ILE A 86 17.68 -7.93 -17.00
N LYS A 87 18.50 -8.48 -17.89
CA LYS A 87 19.96 -8.40 -17.82
C LYS A 87 20.48 -7.36 -18.80
N PRO A 88 21.71 -6.85 -18.61
CA PRO A 88 22.38 -6.06 -19.62
C PRO A 88 22.45 -6.81 -20.96
N LEU A 89 22.40 -6.06 -22.06
CA LEU A 89 22.43 -6.61 -23.41
C LEU A 89 23.77 -7.24 -23.77
N SER A 90 24.86 -6.74 -23.18
CA SER A 90 26.19 -7.30 -23.36
C SER A 90 26.89 -7.47 -22.03
N LYS A 91 27.56 -8.62 -21.86
CA LYS A 91 28.48 -8.86 -20.72
C LYS A 91 29.68 -7.91 -20.69
N SER A 92 29.96 -7.23 -21.80
CA SER A 92 31.03 -6.23 -21.89
C SER A 92 30.58 -4.84 -21.48
N ASN A 93 29.26 -4.60 -21.38
CA ASN A 93 28.69 -3.31 -21.04
C ASN A 93 27.45 -3.49 -20.15
N ASP A 94 27.70 -3.63 -18.85
CA ASP A 94 26.69 -3.91 -17.84
C ASP A 94 25.74 -2.72 -17.58
N LYS A 95 25.89 -1.62 -18.33
CA LYS A 95 25.10 -0.39 -18.17
C LYS A 95 23.96 -0.28 -19.19
N ILE A 96 23.96 -1.07 -20.25
CA ILE A 96 22.93 -0.97 -21.31
C ILE A 96 21.98 -2.15 -21.19
N TYR A 97 20.72 -1.84 -20.87
CA TYR A 97 19.66 -2.82 -20.66
C TYR A 97 18.65 -2.85 -21.80
N VAL A 98 18.50 -1.74 -22.52
CA VAL A 98 17.54 -1.60 -23.62
C VAL A 98 18.25 -1.06 -24.84
N LYS A 99 17.94 -1.66 -25.99
CA LYS A 99 18.35 -1.13 -27.30
C LYS A 99 17.10 -0.72 -28.04
N GLU A 100 17.03 0.55 -28.39
CA GLU A 100 15.99 1.14 -29.21
C GLU A 100 16.40 1.03 -30.68
N ILE A 101 15.55 0.40 -31.50
CA ILE A 101 15.75 0.25 -32.94
C ILE A 101 14.55 0.88 -33.66
N LEU A 102 14.83 1.61 -34.73
CA LEU A 102 13.82 2.10 -35.65
C LEU A 102 13.77 1.20 -36.89
N ASP A 103 12.67 0.47 -37.10
CA ASP A 103 12.43 -0.27 -38.35
C ASP A 103 11.15 0.26 -39.02
N ARG A 104 11.31 0.83 -40.23
CA ARG A 104 10.20 1.28 -41.08
C ARG A 104 9.13 2.08 -40.31
N ASP A 105 9.57 3.15 -39.64
CA ASP A 105 8.76 4.06 -38.80
C ASP A 105 8.14 3.44 -37.53
N THR A 106 8.52 2.20 -37.19
CA THR A 106 8.12 1.52 -35.97
C THR A 106 9.30 1.42 -35.03
N LYS A 107 9.16 2.02 -33.85
CA LYS A 107 10.18 1.99 -32.81
C LYS A 107 9.99 0.75 -31.95
N ASN A 108 11.03 -0.05 -31.81
CA ASN A 108 11.02 -1.27 -31.01
C ASN A 108 12.12 -1.22 -29.95
N TYR A 109 11.86 -1.92 -28.85
CA TYR A 109 12.80 -2.11 -27.75
C TYR A 109 13.28 -3.55 -27.72
N ILE A 110 14.59 -3.75 -27.75
CA ILE A 110 15.22 -5.03 -27.51
C ILE A 110 15.73 -5.08 -26.08
N ILE A 111 15.35 -6.12 -25.36
CA ILE A 111 15.79 -6.38 -23.98
C ILE A 111 16.23 -7.84 -23.82
N ASN A 112 17.10 -8.09 -22.85
CA ASN A 112 17.58 -9.42 -22.53
C ASN A 112 16.84 -9.99 -21.32
N ILE A 113 15.94 -10.94 -21.55
CA ILE A 113 15.21 -11.65 -20.51
C ILE A 113 15.84 -13.03 -20.35
N ASN A 114 16.42 -13.30 -19.18
CA ASN A 114 17.02 -14.60 -18.86
C ASN A 114 18.08 -15.12 -19.86
N GLY A 115 18.78 -14.22 -20.55
CA GLY A 115 19.81 -14.59 -21.55
C GLY A 115 19.28 -14.67 -22.98
N SER A 116 17.99 -14.42 -23.21
CA SER A 116 17.38 -14.37 -24.53
C SER A 116 16.98 -12.94 -24.89
N LEU A 117 17.37 -12.49 -26.09
CA LEU A 117 16.96 -11.19 -26.62
C LEU A 117 15.51 -11.28 -27.11
N GLN A 118 14.68 -10.37 -26.63
CA GLN A 118 13.27 -10.26 -27.00
C GLN A 118 12.97 -8.83 -27.44
N GLU A 119 12.04 -8.70 -28.39
CA GLU A 119 11.67 -7.44 -29.01
C GLU A 119 10.24 -7.05 -28.62
N TYR A 120 10.06 -5.77 -28.28
CA TYR A 120 8.81 -5.19 -27.81
C TYR A 120 8.48 -3.92 -28.60
N ASP A 121 7.25 -3.83 -29.11
CA ASP A 121 6.76 -2.61 -29.77
C ASP A 121 6.63 -1.48 -28.75
N SER A 122 7.22 -0.31 -29.05
CA SER A 122 7.14 0.88 -28.21
C SER A 122 5.74 1.48 -28.10
N LYS A 123 4.82 1.17 -29.02
CA LYS A 123 3.42 1.64 -28.95
C LYS A 123 2.63 0.99 -27.82
N SER A 124 2.98 -0.25 -27.48
CA SER A 124 2.33 -1.03 -26.42
C SER A 124 3.18 -1.18 -25.15
N THR A 125 4.38 -0.59 -25.16
CA THR A 125 5.39 -0.77 -24.10
C THR A 125 5.87 0.56 -23.58
N GLU A 126 5.67 0.80 -22.29
CA GLU A 126 6.18 1.96 -21.59
C GLU A 126 7.61 1.71 -21.13
N LEU A 127 8.49 2.69 -21.35
CA LEU A 127 9.88 2.63 -20.89
C LEU A 127 10.06 3.60 -19.71
N VAL A 128 10.33 3.04 -18.53
CA VAL A 128 10.54 3.78 -17.29
C VAL A 128 12.03 3.75 -16.95
N GLN A 129 12.66 4.92 -16.92
CA GLN A 129 14.06 5.09 -16.59
C GLN A 129 14.21 5.84 -15.27
N ASP A 130 14.65 5.13 -14.23
CA ASP A 130 14.82 5.70 -12.89
C ASP A 130 16.04 5.09 -12.19
N ASN A 131 16.69 5.85 -11.31
CA ASN A 131 17.86 5.37 -10.57
C ASN A 131 17.50 4.25 -9.57
N SER A 132 16.25 4.15 -9.14
CA SER A 132 15.76 3.08 -8.27
C SER A 132 15.88 1.67 -8.86
N TYR A 133 16.10 1.55 -10.18
CA TYR A 133 16.26 0.28 -10.88
C TYR A 133 17.72 -0.11 -11.14
N GLU A 134 18.71 0.56 -10.54
CA GLU A 134 20.15 0.24 -10.71
C GLU A 134 20.46 -1.25 -10.49
N ASP A 135 19.85 -1.86 -9.47
CA ASP A 135 20.04 -3.28 -9.12
C ASP A 135 18.82 -4.17 -9.43
N ASP A 136 17.74 -3.60 -9.98
CA ASP A 136 16.45 -4.30 -10.16
C ASP A 136 15.78 -3.96 -11.50
N ALA A 137 16.58 -4.03 -12.58
CA ALA A 137 16.05 -3.89 -13.93
C ALA A 137 15.06 -5.03 -14.24
N LYS A 138 13.85 -4.68 -14.68
CA LYS A 138 12.76 -5.65 -14.85
C LYS A 138 11.75 -5.27 -15.91
N LEU A 139 11.12 -6.30 -16.47
CA LEU A 139 9.94 -6.20 -17.31
C LEU A 139 8.72 -6.53 -16.44
N ILE A 140 7.73 -5.66 -16.46
CA ILE A 140 6.45 -5.85 -15.76
C ILE A 140 5.35 -5.97 -16.81
N GLU A 141 4.65 -7.10 -16.81
CA GLU A 141 3.38 -7.22 -17.52
C GLU A 141 2.26 -7.03 -16.51
N ALA A 142 1.40 -6.04 -16.74
CA ALA A 142 0.29 -5.71 -15.87
C ALA A 142 -1.00 -5.54 -16.68
N ASN A 143 -2.13 -5.81 -16.03
CA ASN A 143 -3.43 -5.36 -16.51
C ASN A 143 -3.79 -4.07 -15.78
N GLU A 144 -4.10 -3.03 -16.54
CA GLU A 144 -4.58 -1.77 -15.99
C GLU A 144 -6.10 -1.86 -15.83
N TYR A 145 -6.60 -1.61 -14.63
CA TYR A 145 -8.02 -1.60 -14.31
C TYR A 145 -8.46 -0.23 -13.80
N ASN A 146 -9.66 0.17 -14.18
CA ASN A 146 -10.38 1.22 -13.48
C ASN A 146 -11.05 0.59 -12.27
N VAL A 147 -10.63 1.01 -11.08
CA VAL A 147 -11.13 0.47 -9.82
C VAL A 147 -11.76 1.57 -8.97
N TYR A 148 -12.81 1.21 -8.25
CA TYR A 148 -13.63 2.16 -7.52
C TYR A 148 -13.16 2.28 -6.07
N GLU A 149 -12.47 3.37 -5.74
CA GLU A 149 -11.86 3.61 -4.44
C GLU A 149 -12.12 5.02 -3.90
N LEU A 150 -11.75 5.30 -2.64
CA LEU A 150 -11.97 6.62 -2.03
C LEU A 150 -11.15 7.69 -2.74
N LYS A 151 -11.77 8.84 -3.02
CA LYS A 151 -11.06 10.00 -3.57
C LYS A 151 -10.24 10.73 -2.51
N GLY A 152 -9.12 11.28 -2.98
CA GLY A 152 -8.30 12.24 -2.27
C GLY A 152 -7.05 11.63 -1.63
N TYR A 153 -6.06 12.49 -1.40
CA TYR A 153 -4.75 12.08 -0.89
C TYR A 153 -4.68 12.22 0.63
N GLY A 154 -3.98 11.30 1.29
CA GLY A 154 -3.67 11.40 2.71
C GLY A 154 -3.70 10.06 3.45
N LEU A 155 -2.99 9.99 4.57
CA LEU A 155 -2.77 8.76 5.34
C LEU A 155 -4.05 7.99 5.65
N ILE A 156 -5.12 8.66 6.07
CA ILE A 156 -6.40 8.00 6.40
C ILE A 156 -7.05 7.40 5.15
N THR A 157 -7.11 8.15 4.05
CA THR A 157 -7.73 7.66 2.81
C THR A 157 -6.96 6.46 2.26
N SER A 158 -5.64 6.59 2.12
CA SER A 158 -4.78 5.49 1.67
C SER A 158 -4.91 4.28 2.59
N SER A 159 -4.93 4.48 3.92
CA SER A 159 -5.06 3.38 4.87
C SER A 159 -6.40 2.65 4.77
N VAL A 160 -7.49 3.35 4.44
CA VAL A 160 -8.80 2.73 4.19
C VAL A 160 -8.77 2.03 2.83
N ASN A 161 -8.23 2.67 1.79
CA ASN A 161 -8.09 2.04 0.48
C ASN A 161 -7.30 0.73 0.56
N ASP A 162 -6.16 0.71 1.25
CA ASP A 162 -5.37 -0.50 1.50
C ASP A 162 -6.16 -1.60 2.21
N MET A 163 -7.02 -1.23 3.19
CA MET A 163 -7.86 -2.21 3.90
C MET A 163 -8.92 -2.83 3.01
N TYR A 164 -9.35 -2.12 1.98
CA TYR A 164 -10.36 -2.57 1.03
C TYR A 164 -9.76 -2.91 -0.34
N ALA A 165 -8.44 -2.98 -0.48
CA ALA A 165 -7.75 -3.26 -1.75
C ALA A 165 -8.13 -4.63 -2.33
N ASP A 166 -8.30 -5.65 -1.48
CA ASP A 166 -8.78 -6.96 -1.96
C ASP A 166 -10.22 -6.89 -2.44
N VAL A 167 -11.05 -6.04 -1.83
CA VAL A 167 -12.43 -5.80 -2.26
C VAL A 167 -12.46 -5.09 -3.62
N TYR A 168 -11.44 -4.30 -3.95
CA TYR A 168 -11.27 -3.61 -5.23
C TYR A 168 -10.96 -4.58 -6.36
N LEU A 169 -9.96 -5.45 -6.17
CA LEU A 169 -9.52 -6.42 -7.18
C LEU A 169 -10.54 -7.54 -7.40
N HIS A 170 -11.39 -7.82 -6.42
CA HIS A 170 -12.50 -8.78 -6.56
C HIS A 170 -13.86 -8.10 -6.80
N ASN A 171 -13.88 -6.77 -6.98
CA ASN A 171 -15.12 -6.04 -7.20
C ASN A 171 -15.68 -6.38 -8.59
N PRO A 172 -16.98 -6.75 -8.72
CA PRO A 172 -17.60 -6.88 -10.03
C PRO A 172 -17.64 -5.56 -10.82
N LYS A 173 -17.37 -4.42 -10.17
CA LYS A 173 -17.29 -3.09 -10.80
C LYS A 173 -15.89 -2.72 -11.30
N LYS A 174 -14.89 -3.60 -11.20
CA LYS A 174 -13.60 -3.35 -11.85
C LYS A 174 -13.79 -3.44 -13.37
N VAL A 175 -13.28 -2.45 -14.09
CA VAL A 175 -13.36 -2.42 -15.55
C VAL A 175 -11.96 -2.53 -16.11
N PHE A 176 -11.72 -3.57 -16.90
CA PHE A 176 -10.45 -3.72 -17.61
C PHE A 176 -10.27 -2.56 -18.58
N VAL A 177 -9.10 -1.91 -18.53
CA VAL A 177 -8.76 -0.80 -19.41
C VAL A 177 -7.88 -1.32 -20.55
N LYS A 178 -6.71 -1.88 -20.21
CA LYS A 178 -5.76 -2.41 -21.20
C LYS A 178 -4.74 -3.34 -20.55
N LYS A 179 -4.06 -4.13 -21.38
CA LYS A 179 -2.81 -4.78 -21.00
C LYS A 179 -1.68 -3.77 -21.19
N LYS A 180 -0.79 -3.69 -20.21
CA LYS A 180 0.32 -2.75 -20.16
C LYS A 180 1.61 -3.54 -19.98
N THR A 181 2.62 -3.21 -20.77
CA THR A 181 3.97 -3.75 -20.62
C THR A 181 4.89 -2.61 -20.23
N GLN A 182 5.64 -2.74 -19.15
CA GLN A 182 6.59 -1.74 -18.68
C GLN A 182 8.00 -2.33 -18.63
N ILE A 183 8.95 -1.63 -19.26
CA ILE A 183 10.38 -1.91 -19.14
C ILE A 183 10.95 -0.90 -18.15
N CYS A 184 11.33 -1.37 -16.97
CA CYS A 184 11.90 -0.56 -15.90
C CYS A 184 13.40 -0.79 -15.81
N VAL A 185 14.20 0.23 -16.09
CA VAL A 185 15.66 0.12 -16.20
C VAL A 185 16.36 1.31 -15.54
N PRO A 186 17.65 1.18 -15.19
CA PRO A 186 18.40 2.29 -14.62
C PRO A 186 18.45 3.47 -15.59
N LYS A 187 18.62 4.68 -15.05
CA LYS A 187 18.72 5.88 -15.87
C LYS A 187 19.92 5.82 -16.83
N ASN A 188 19.75 6.35 -18.04
CA ASN A 188 20.76 6.36 -19.10
C ASN A 188 21.20 4.95 -19.57
N SER A 189 20.37 3.93 -19.37
CA SER A 189 20.66 2.55 -19.74
C SER A 189 20.11 2.14 -21.11
N VAL A 190 19.78 3.12 -21.94
CA VAL A 190 19.10 2.93 -23.22
C VAL A 190 20.04 3.35 -24.35
N GLU A 191 20.38 2.39 -25.20
CA GLU A 191 21.13 2.64 -26.43
C GLU A 191 20.16 2.92 -27.57
N LYS A 192 20.38 4.01 -28.31
CA LYS A 192 19.58 4.34 -29.48
C LYS A 192 20.35 4.01 -30.74
N THR A 193 19.77 3.14 -31.57
CA THR A 193 20.31 2.81 -32.89
C THR A 193 19.34 3.31 -33.94
N ASN A 194 19.83 4.23 -34.78
CA ASN A 194 19.10 4.73 -35.95
C ASN A 194 19.23 3.76 -37.12
#